data_AF-A0A9P8SC60-F1
#
_entry.id   AF-A0A9P8SC60-F1
#
_cell.length_a   1.000
_cell.length_b   1.000
_cell.length_c   1.000
_cell.angle_alpha   90.00
_cell.angle_beta   90.00
_cell.angle_gamma   90.00
#
_symmetry.space_group_name_H-M   'P 1'
#
loop_
_entity.id
_entity.type
_entity.pdbx_description
1 polymer ?
#
loop_
_entity_poly.entity_id
_entity_poly.type
_entity_poly.pdbx_seq_one_letter_code
_entity_poly.pdbx_strand_id
1 'polypeptide(L)'
;MNGLNWPKPNLNRENWSLKILNQDPKNSIHLIHPSFKIFKKFTFVYHPYRSIAIDDERLSQLPEDGNVVDTIPQSQVEAADVGPEEDQEAEPDLEDAAAVPDLLAKDTELDALRSILASHALLSLAFPCLFPDGRADFVEPRLRSIEYKDYIEHAMRWHDGRFARHPTFRFVAFNTLMRSQARARSKFFVKQHDGTREPLTREQLLQALEHSEDPEAQALINSITRKRQDLEAYAYVLGCPGAFITFSPADLHWRSLYQHMPRYGEWLRASEPERMALSRYLLRQNPHIAAFHFHRRYCLFRDVVLRTKFNVTDYWDRYEWQGRGSPHNHGLYWMENGPVADMGDEAARDLFARTWGFHITAINPEPSRTMPQGEGNPLSVDPLGVEMTFLRLSQIVNRCQRHRCNTAYCLRVRKRSGDLANDMEGAAADIEAANVADPERECRFNFPRALRELAAVIRKEGKSYYIFEAARNDSLMNHFNPAIILGWLANIDISPCTSLSVVPAIAS
;
A
#
# COMPACT_ATOMS: atom_id res chain seq x y z
N MET A 1 -1.48 46.73 15.99
CA MET A 1 -1.34 47.66 14.85
C MET A 1 0.14 47.83 14.55
N ASN A 2 0.50 48.02 13.27
CA ASN A 2 1.83 47.91 12.63
C ASN A 2 2.14 46.47 12.18
N GLY A 3 1.94 46.04 10.93
CA GLY A 3 1.76 46.75 9.66
C GLY A 3 3.06 46.78 8.85
N LEU A 4 3.56 45.62 8.41
CA LEU A 4 4.70 45.52 7.49
C LEU A 4 4.20 45.22 6.07
N ASN A 5 4.32 46.25 5.22
CA ASN A 5 4.05 46.27 3.79
C ASN A 5 5.09 45.46 3.01
N TRP A 6 4.64 44.54 2.16
CA TRP A 6 5.46 43.96 1.09
C TRP A 6 5.10 44.64 -0.26
N PRO A 7 6.08 44.98 -1.10
CA PRO A 7 5.82 45.64 -2.38
C PRO A 7 5.15 44.69 -3.38
N LYS A 8 4.07 45.17 -4.01
CA LYS A 8 3.39 44.50 -5.13
C LYS A 8 4.25 44.63 -6.40
N PRO A 9 4.52 43.54 -7.15
CA PRO A 9 5.00 43.66 -8.52
C PRO A 9 3.85 44.11 -9.44
N ASN A 10 4.09 45.23 -10.13
CA ASN A 10 3.32 45.69 -11.28
C ASN A 10 3.40 44.65 -12.40
N LEU A 11 2.30 43.97 -12.70
CA LEU A 11 2.12 43.24 -13.95
C LEU A 11 1.26 44.11 -14.87
N ASN A 12 1.93 44.74 -15.83
CA ASN A 12 1.30 45.40 -16.96
C ASN A 12 0.41 44.38 -17.69
N ARG A 13 -0.88 44.70 -17.75
CA ARG A 13 -1.87 44.05 -18.61
C ARG A 13 -1.67 44.55 -20.04
N GLU A 14 -1.20 43.70 -20.93
CA GLU A 14 -1.52 43.82 -22.36
C GLU A 14 -1.78 42.42 -22.96
N ASN A 15 -3.05 42.21 -23.29
CA ASN A 15 -3.64 41.39 -24.37
C ASN A 15 -3.08 40.00 -24.68
N TRP A 16 -3.73 38.96 -24.13
CA TRP A 16 -4.13 37.79 -24.92
C TRP A 16 -5.54 37.34 -24.52
N SER A 17 -6.48 37.55 -25.43
CA SER A 17 -7.88 37.15 -25.32
C SER A 17 -8.02 35.63 -25.35
N LEU A 18 -8.39 35.02 -24.21
CA LEU A 18 -9.04 33.71 -24.19
C LEU A 18 -10.44 33.88 -24.82
N LYS A 19 -10.63 33.36 -26.03
CA LYS A 19 -11.94 32.85 -26.43
C LYS A 19 -11.98 31.37 -26.07
N ILE A 20 -12.52 31.08 -24.89
CA ILE A 20 -13.04 29.75 -24.56
C ILE A 20 -14.28 29.57 -25.45
N LEU A 21 -14.15 28.78 -26.52
CA LEU A 21 -15.32 28.17 -27.12
C LEU A 21 -15.73 27.03 -26.19
N ASN A 22 -16.84 27.29 -25.50
CA ASN A 22 -17.57 26.35 -24.67
C ASN A 22 -18.07 25.20 -25.55
N GLN A 23 -17.36 24.07 -25.57
CA GLN A 23 -17.92 22.78 -25.96
C GLN A 23 -17.41 21.70 -25.00
N ASP A 24 -18.36 20.91 -24.53
CA ASP A 24 -18.27 19.90 -23.49
C ASP A 24 -17.14 18.87 -23.77
N PRO A 25 -16.07 18.79 -22.95
CA PRO A 25 -14.93 17.91 -23.22
C PRO A 25 -15.19 16.43 -22.85
N LYS A 26 -16.43 16.07 -22.53
CA LYS A 26 -16.77 14.70 -22.10
C LYS A 26 -16.97 13.70 -23.23
N ASN A 27 -17.05 14.13 -24.50
CA ASN A 27 -17.46 13.26 -25.62
C ASN A 27 -16.64 13.46 -26.92
N SER A 28 -15.34 13.77 -26.84
CA SER A 28 -14.49 13.88 -28.04
C SER A 28 -13.32 12.90 -27.98
N ILE A 29 -13.45 11.77 -28.69
CA ILE A 29 -12.36 10.86 -29.00
C ILE A 29 -11.89 11.22 -30.42
N HIS A 30 -10.72 11.84 -30.53
CA HIS A 30 -10.07 12.13 -31.81
C HIS A 30 -9.10 11.01 -32.16
N LEU A 31 -9.14 10.56 -33.42
CA LEU A 31 -8.31 9.46 -33.91
C LEU A 31 -7.25 10.01 -34.88
N ILE A 32 -6.00 10.04 -34.42
CA ILE A 32 -4.85 10.46 -35.24
C ILE A 32 -4.31 9.22 -35.96
N HIS A 33 -4.63 9.09 -37.26
CA HIS A 33 -4.29 7.94 -38.12
C HIS A 33 -2.80 7.52 -38.05
N PRO A 34 -1.82 8.46 -38.04
CA PRO A 34 -0.41 8.15 -37.86
C PRO A 34 -0.09 7.46 -36.53
N SER A 35 -0.65 7.97 -35.42
CA SER A 35 -0.43 7.45 -34.06
C SER A 35 -1.02 6.05 -33.90
N PHE A 36 -2.16 5.78 -34.53
CA PHE A 36 -2.81 4.46 -34.52
C PHE A 36 -2.02 3.42 -35.32
N LYS A 37 -1.48 3.79 -36.50
CA LYS A 37 -0.61 2.91 -37.31
C LYS A 37 0.70 2.59 -36.60
N ILE A 38 1.29 3.55 -35.90
CA ILE A 38 2.49 3.36 -35.07
C ILE A 38 2.18 2.45 -33.86
N PHE A 39 1.04 2.67 -33.19
CA PHE A 39 0.55 1.82 -32.10
C PHE A 39 0.35 0.36 -32.55
N LYS A 40 -0.24 0.12 -33.74
CA LYS A 40 -0.40 -1.24 -34.32
C LYS A 40 0.94 -1.91 -34.62
N LYS A 41 1.91 -1.15 -35.16
CA LYS A 41 3.26 -1.67 -35.44
C LYS A 41 4.00 -2.05 -34.15
N PHE A 42 3.71 -1.35 -33.05
CA PHE A 42 4.25 -1.64 -31.73
C PHE A 42 3.55 -2.84 -31.06
N THR A 43 2.22 -2.94 -31.12
CA THR A 43 1.44 -4.03 -30.49
C THR A 43 1.57 -5.38 -31.21
N PHE A 44 1.72 -5.38 -32.54
CA PHE A 44 1.90 -6.60 -33.34
C PHE A 44 3.22 -7.32 -33.02
N VAL A 45 4.24 -6.57 -32.60
CA VAL A 45 5.56 -7.13 -32.30
C VAL A 45 5.70 -7.56 -30.82
N TYR A 46 4.93 -6.97 -29.88
CA TYR A 46 5.27 -7.09 -28.45
C TYR A 46 4.15 -7.34 -27.40
N HIS A 47 2.88 -7.67 -27.72
CA HIS A 47 1.86 -7.96 -26.67
C HIS A 47 0.67 -8.88 -27.12
N PRO A 48 -0.25 -9.36 -26.24
CA PRO A 48 -1.17 -10.50 -26.48
C PRO A 48 -2.32 -10.21 -27.45
N TYR A 49 -2.34 -9.04 -28.10
CA TYR A 49 -3.36 -8.64 -29.06
C TYR A 49 -3.16 -9.23 -30.47
N ARG A 50 -2.39 -10.32 -30.59
CA ARG A 50 -2.08 -10.99 -31.88
C ARG A 50 -3.31 -11.49 -32.63
N SER A 51 -4.43 -11.68 -31.93
CA SER A 51 -5.70 -12.15 -32.49
C SER A 51 -6.64 -11.03 -32.97
N ILE A 52 -6.25 -9.75 -32.87
CA ILE A 52 -7.07 -8.65 -33.35
C ILE A 52 -6.78 -8.40 -34.84
N ALA A 53 -7.71 -8.82 -35.71
CA ALA A 53 -7.73 -8.44 -37.11
C ALA A 53 -8.40 -7.07 -37.26
N ILE A 54 -7.72 -6.13 -37.94
CA ILE A 54 -8.29 -4.82 -38.27
C ILE A 54 -8.82 -4.90 -39.69
N ASP A 55 -10.07 -4.50 -39.84
CA ASP A 55 -10.70 -4.27 -41.14
C ASP A 55 -10.15 -2.94 -41.71
N ASP A 56 -9.16 -3.05 -42.59
CA ASP A 56 -8.48 -1.90 -43.19
C ASP A 56 -9.42 -1.08 -44.11
N GLU A 57 -10.49 -1.70 -44.62
CA GLU A 57 -11.51 -1.03 -45.41
C GLU A 57 -12.31 -0.09 -44.50
N ARG A 58 -12.75 -0.56 -43.33
CA ARG A 58 -13.41 0.30 -42.32
C ARG A 58 -12.50 1.36 -41.73
N LEU A 59 -11.21 1.07 -41.50
CA LEU A 59 -10.26 2.05 -40.98
C LEU A 59 -10.03 3.21 -41.96
N SER A 60 -10.07 2.93 -43.27
CA SER A 60 -9.96 3.95 -44.32
C SER A 60 -11.21 4.82 -44.49
N GLN A 61 -12.34 4.39 -43.93
CA GLN A 61 -13.61 5.15 -43.91
C GLN A 61 -13.72 6.09 -42.71
N LEU A 62 -12.83 5.99 -41.71
CA LEU A 62 -12.79 6.92 -40.58
C LEU A 62 -12.15 8.26 -40.97
N PRO A 63 -12.66 9.40 -40.48
CA PRO A 63 -12.13 10.72 -40.82
C PRO A 63 -10.69 10.90 -40.27
N GLU A 64 -9.79 11.42 -41.10
CA GLU A 64 -8.46 11.87 -40.65
C GLU A 64 -8.63 13.09 -39.72
N ASP A 65 -8.14 12.98 -38.48
CA ASP A 65 -8.26 14.00 -37.41
C ASP A 65 -9.71 14.41 -37.07
N GLY A 66 -10.68 13.51 -37.28
CA GLY A 66 -12.10 13.72 -36.96
C GLY A 66 -12.54 13.12 -35.61
N ASN A 67 -13.69 13.59 -35.10
CA ASN A 67 -14.39 12.95 -33.97
C ASN A 67 -15.07 11.66 -34.48
N VAL A 68 -14.89 10.55 -33.75
CA VAL A 68 -15.44 9.24 -34.12
C VAL A 68 -16.49 8.70 -33.14
N VAL A 69 -16.93 9.50 -32.17
CA VAL A 69 -17.84 9.06 -31.10
C VAL A 69 -19.18 8.54 -31.64
N ASP A 70 -19.70 9.13 -32.72
CA ASP A 70 -20.97 8.72 -33.34
C ASP A 70 -20.84 7.50 -34.27
N THR A 71 -19.60 7.08 -34.58
CA THR A 71 -19.29 5.92 -35.45
C THR A 71 -18.98 4.63 -34.68
N ILE A 72 -18.92 4.68 -33.35
CA ILE A 72 -18.71 3.49 -32.51
C ILE A 72 -20.07 2.80 -32.30
N PRO A 73 -20.25 1.53 -32.72
CA PRO A 73 -21.47 0.80 -32.43
C PRO A 73 -21.65 0.67 -30.91
N GLN A 74 -22.68 1.29 -30.35
CA GLN A 74 -23.08 1.04 -28.97
C GLN A 74 -23.77 -0.33 -28.92
N SER A 75 -23.07 -1.37 -28.46
CA SER A 75 -23.75 -2.59 -28.05
C SER A 75 -24.48 -2.29 -26.75
N GLN A 76 -25.83 -2.28 -26.78
CA GLN A 76 -26.61 -2.38 -25.55
C GLN A 76 -26.33 -3.76 -24.95
N VAL A 77 -25.60 -3.79 -23.85
CA VAL A 77 -25.49 -4.99 -23.03
C VAL A 77 -26.75 -5.01 -22.17
N GLU A 78 -27.64 -5.97 -22.43
CA GLU A 78 -28.78 -6.19 -21.54
C GLU A 78 -28.25 -6.43 -20.12
N ALA A 79 -28.81 -5.70 -19.16
CA ALA A 79 -28.48 -5.88 -17.76
C ALA A 79 -28.81 -7.32 -17.38
N ALA A 80 -27.80 -8.08 -16.97
CA ALA A 80 -28.02 -9.36 -16.32
C ALA A 80 -28.91 -9.12 -15.09
N ASP A 81 -30.05 -9.78 -15.04
CA ASP A 81 -30.98 -9.74 -13.92
C ASP A 81 -30.31 -10.44 -12.74
N VAL A 82 -29.65 -9.65 -11.89
CA VAL A 82 -29.08 -10.13 -10.63
C VAL A 82 -30.19 -10.03 -9.60
N GLY A 83 -30.80 -11.18 -9.30
CA GLY A 83 -31.78 -11.31 -8.22
C GLY A 83 -31.22 -10.85 -6.87
N PRO A 84 -32.06 -10.73 -5.83
CA PRO A 84 -31.65 -10.18 -4.55
C PRO A 84 -30.62 -11.11 -3.89
N GLU A 85 -29.36 -10.68 -3.85
CA GLU A 85 -28.30 -11.37 -3.11
C GLU A 85 -28.34 -10.97 -1.63
N GLU A 86 -28.61 -11.96 -0.78
CA GLU A 86 -28.43 -11.91 0.66
C GLU A 86 -26.93 -11.84 1.00
N ASP A 87 -26.61 -11.10 2.06
CA ASP A 87 -25.27 -10.86 2.59
C ASP A 87 -24.44 -12.15 2.74
N GLN A 88 -23.52 -12.42 1.81
CA GLN A 88 -22.40 -13.34 2.02
C GLN A 88 -21.07 -12.63 1.77
N GLU A 89 -20.27 -12.59 2.83
CA GLU A 89 -18.90 -12.11 2.85
C GLU A 89 -17.99 -13.01 2.00
N ALA A 90 -17.03 -12.37 1.33
CA ALA A 90 -15.88 -12.93 0.61
C ALA A 90 -16.18 -13.67 -0.71
N GLU A 91 -15.88 -13.01 -1.83
CA GLU A 91 -15.53 -13.74 -3.05
C GLU A 91 -14.32 -14.64 -2.76
N PRO A 92 -14.30 -15.89 -3.26
CA PRO A 92 -13.15 -16.77 -3.08
C PRO A 92 -11.94 -16.19 -3.81
N ASP A 93 -10.80 -16.19 -3.12
CA ASP A 93 -9.49 -15.85 -3.68
C ASP A 93 -9.22 -16.80 -4.86
N LEU A 94 -9.40 -16.30 -6.09
CA LEU A 94 -8.68 -16.87 -7.21
C LEU A 94 -7.21 -16.58 -6.94
N GLU A 95 -6.40 -17.63 -6.79
CA GLU A 95 -4.96 -17.50 -6.84
C GLU A 95 -4.62 -16.73 -8.12
N ASP A 96 -4.25 -15.45 -7.96
CA ASP A 96 -3.53 -14.71 -8.98
C ASP A 96 -2.15 -15.37 -9.06
N ALA A 97 -2.09 -16.51 -9.72
CA ALA A 97 -0.91 -16.93 -10.43
C ALA A 97 -0.66 -15.85 -11.49
N ALA A 98 0.02 -14.78 -11.09
CA ALA A 98 0.79 -13.98 -12.01
C ALA A 98 1.85 -14.90 -12.59
N ALA A 99 1.47 -15.71 -13.57
CA ALA A 99 2.39 -16.34 -14.49
C ALA A 99 3.05 -15.17 -15.22
N VAL A 100 4.16 -14.69 -14.67
CA VAL A 100 5.12 -13.89 -15.41
C VAL A 100 5.52 -14.79 -16.57
N PRO A 101 5.14 -14.47 -17.82
CA PRO A 101 5.57 -15.28 -18.94
C PRO A 101 7.09 -15.18 -18.95
N ASP A 102 7.77 -16.32 -18.88
CA ASP A 102 9.21 -16.39 -19.06
C ASP A 102 9.54 -16.05 -20.52
N LEU A 103 9.63 -14.75 -20.79
CA LEU A 103 10.02 -14.18 -22.06
C LEU A 103 11.51 -13.84 -21.97
N LEU A 104 12.34 -14.88 -22.05
CA LEU A 104 13.77 -14.74 -22.31
C LEU A 104 13.98 -14.23 -23.75
N ALA A 105 13.68 -12.95 -23.98
CA ALA A 105 14.29 -12.22 -25.09
C ALA A 105 15.80 -12.17 -24.83
N LYS A 106 16.63 -12.50 -25.81
CA LYS A 106 18.10 -12.42 -25.66
C LYS A 106 18.47 -10.97 -25.31
N ASP A 107 19.06 -10.79 -24.13
CA ASP A 107 19.29 -9.47 -23.49
C ASP A 107 20.04 -8.45 -24.36
N THR A 108 20.85 -8.91 -25.31
CA THR A 108 21.56 -8.06 -26.28
C THR A 108 20.62 -7.32 -27.24
N GLU A 109 19.52 -7.93 -27.65
CA GLU A 109 18.48 -7.27 -28.46
C GLU A 109 17.67 -6.30 -27.60
N LEU A 110 17.43 -6.65 -26.33
CA LEU A 110 16.67 -5.84 -25.38
C LEU A 110 17.43 -4.56 -24.97
N ASP A 111 18.75 -4.64 -24.79
CA ASP A 111 19.59 -3.48 -24.47
C ASP A 111 19.88 -2.60 -25.70
N ALA A 112 20.02 -3.17 -26.89
CA ALA A 112 20.03 -2.42 -28.15
C ALA A 112 18.70 -1.69 -28.38
N LEU A 113 17.57 -2.36 -28.15
CA LEU A 113 16.23 -1.75 -28.17
C LEU A 113 16.10 -0.67 -27.10
N ARG A 114 16.57 -0.87 -25.87
CA ARG A 114 16.52 0.14 -24.81
C ARG A 114 17.37 1.37 -25.11
N SER A 115 18.53 1.22 -25.75
CA SER A 115 19.36 2.34 -26.18
C SER A 115 18.70 3.14 -27.30
N ILE A 116 18.02 2.47 -28.24
CA ILE A 116 17.25 3.14 -29.29
C ILE A 116 16.01 3.83 -28.69
N LEU A 117 15.32 3.17 -27.75
CA LEU A 117 14.09 3.65 -27.15
C LEU A 117 14.29 4.71 -26.04
N ALA A 118 15.50 4.87 -25.51
CA ALA A 118 15.82 5.86 -24.46
C ALA A 118 15.66 7.32 -24.92
N SER A 119 15.74 7.56 -26.24
CA SER A 119 15.46 8.87 -26.87
C SER A 119 14.06 8.97 -27.47
N HIS A 120 13.24 7.92 -27.35
CA HIS A 120 11.88 7.89 -27.88
C HIS A 120 10.87 8.23 -26.79
N ALA A 121 9.76 8.86 -27.20
CA ALA A 121 8.65 9.24 -26.33
C ALA A 121 7.82 8.01 -25.92
N LEU A 122 8.45 7.12 -25.13
CA LEU A 122 7.90 5.82 -24.75
C LEU A 122 6.59 5.94 -23.98
N LEU A 123 6.42 6.97 -23.15
CA LEU A 123 5.19 7.15 -22.40
C LEU A 123 4.06 7.59 -23.34
N SER A 124 4.32 8.49 -24.28
CA SER A 124 3.30 8.92 -25.24
C SER A 124 2.94 7.82 -26.24
N LEU A 125 3.91 6.98 -26.64
CA LEU A 125 3.68 5.81 -27.49
C LEU A 125 2.92 4.69 -26.79
N ALA A 126 3.25 4.40 -25.53
CA ALA A 126 2.60 3.33 -24.77
C ALA A 126 1.21 3.73 -24.24
N PHE A 127 0.98 5.03 -24.02
CA PHE A 127 -0.27 5.55 -23.44
C PHE A 127 -0.90 6.64 -24.33
N PRO A 128 -1.30 6.33 -25.57
CA PRO A 128 -1.90 7.32 -26.48
C PRO A 128 -3.19 7.93 -25.91
N CYS A 129 -3.93 7.20 -25.07
CA CYS A 129 -5.10 7.73 -24.37
C CYS A 129 -4.77 8.79 -23.31
N LEU A 130 -3.54 8.80 -22.79
CA LEU A 130 -3.04 9.81 -21.86
C LEU A 130 -2.34 10.96 -22.58
N PHE A 131 -1.72 10.66 -23.73
CA PHE A 131 -1.00 11.60 -24.59
C PHE A 131 -1.60 11.61 -26.01
N PRO A 132 -2.81 12.18 -26.19
CA PRO A 132 -3.54 12.08 -27.47
C PRO A 132 -2.78 12.70 -28.65
N ASP A 133 -2.07 13.80 -28.41
CA ASP A 133 -1.27 14.48 -29.43
C ASP A 133 0.17 13.94 -29.55
N GLY A 134 0.50 12.89 -28.78
CA GLY A 134 1.88 12.38 -28.67
C GLY A 134 2.87 13.32 -27.98
N ARG A 135 2.40 14.47 -27.48
CA ARG A 135 3.17 15.56 -26.88
C ARG A 135 3.34 15.43 -25.37
N ALA A 136 4.25 16.22 -24.81
CA ALA A 136 4.53 16.35 -23.38
C ALA A 136 5.20 15.13 -22.73
N ASP A 137 5.74 14.18 -23.51
CA ASP A 137 6.54 13.08 -22.97
C ASP A 137 7.79 13.60 -22.26
N PHE A 138 8.24 12.93 -21.20
CA PHE A 138 9.44 13.27 -20.45
C PHE A 138 10.68 13.49 -21.34
N VAL A 139 10.84 12.75 -22.45
CA VAL A 139 12.04 12.92 -23.30
C VAL A 139 12.00 14.17 -24.20
N GLU A 140 10.87 14.87 -24.29
CA GLU A 140 10.74 16.02 -25.18
C GLU A 140 11.63 17.20 -24.75
N PRO A 141 12.20 17.95 -25.71
CA PRO A 141 12.95 19.16 -25.42
C PRO A 141 12.12 20.17 -24.63
N ARG A 142 12.71 20.76 -23.59
CA ARG A 142 12.08 21.77 -22.74
C ARG A 142 13.01 22.94 -22.47
N LEU A 143 12.43 24.11 -22.22
CA LEU A 143 13.16 25.33 -21.85
C LEU A 143 13.91 25.19 -20.51
N ARG A 144 13.39 24.36 -19.60
CA ARG A 144 14.01 24.07 -18.30
C ARG A 144 14.08 22.57 -18.12
N SER A 145 15.19 22.10 -17.59
CA SER A 145 15.34 20.71 -17.16
C SER A 145 14.38 20.44 -15.98
N ILE A 146 13.75 19.27 -16.00
CA ILE A 146 12.91 18.77 -14.92
C ILE A 146 13.40 17.37 -14.52
N GLU A 147 13.29 17.01 -13.25
CA GLU A 147 13.57 15.65 -12.84
C GLU A 147 12.43 14.72 -13.24
N TYR A 148 12.74 13.45 -13.51
CA TYR A 148 11.71 12.45 -13.85
C TYR A 148 10.67 12.29 -12.73
N LYS A 149 11.11 12.42 -11.48
CA LYS A 149 10.23 12.37 -10.32
C LYS A 149 9.20 13.50 -10.37
N ASP A 150 9.63 14.74 -10.59
CA ASP A 150 8.75 15.91 -10.67
C ASP A 150 7.76 15.79 -11.82
N TYR A 151 8.23 15.27 -12.96
CA TYR A 151 7.38 14.99 -14.12
C TYR A 151 6.25 13.99 -13.80
N ILE A 152 6.57 12.85 -13.17
CA ILE A 152 5.57 11.86 -12.79
C ILE A 152 4.64 12.40 -11.70
N GLU A 153 5.16 13.14 -10.73
CA GLU A 153 4.34 13.78 -9.68
C GLU A 153 3.34 14.77 -10.29
N HIS A 154 3.77 15.54 -11.28
CA HIS A 154 2.90 16.43 -12.05
C HIS A 154 1.83 15.65 -12.83
N ALA A 155 2.22 14.61 -13.56
CA ALA A 155 1.27 13.78 -14.32
C ALA A 155 0.22 13.14 -13.39
N MET A 156 0.64 12.63 -12.24
CA MET A 156 -0.25 12.04 -11.22
C MET A 156 -1.22 13.07 -10.60
N ARG A 157 -0.90 14.36 -10.65
CA ARG A 157 -1.74 15.47 -10.16
C ARG A 157 -2.44 16.23 -11.29
N TRP A 158 -2.42 15.69 -12.51
CA TRP A 158 -3.06 16.33 -13.65
C TRP A 158 -4.54 16.57 -13.36
N HIS A 159 -5.06 17.72 -13.80
CA HIS A 159 -6.32 18.29 -13.33
C HIS A 159 -7.56 17.38 -13.47
N ASP A 160 -7.60 16.51 -14.48
CA ASP A 160 -8.71 15.57 -14.70
C ASP A 160 -8.45 14.15 -14.13
N GLY A 161 -7.26 13.93 -13.56
CA GLY A 161 -6.85 12.67 -12.95
C GLY A 161 -6.53 11.53 -13.93
N ARG A 162 -6.55 11.74 -15.26
CA ARG A 162 -6.43 10.65 -16.26
C ARG A 162 -5.26 9.70 -16.01
N PHE A 163 -4.08 10.24 -15.69
CA PHE A 163 -2.88 9.47 -15.41
C PHE A 163 -3.01 8.65 -14.12
N ALA A 164 -3.57 9.25 -13.09
CA ALA A 164 -3.72 8.63 -11.79
C ALA A 164 -4.81 7.55 -11.78
N ARG A 165 -5.82 7.68 -12.65
CA ARG A 165 -6.89 6.69 -12.85
C ARG A 165 -6.48 5.56 -13.78
N HIS A 166 -5.53 5.80 -14.67
CA HIS A 166 -5.10 4.79 -15.63
C HIS A 166 -4.67 3.50 -14.92
N PRO A 167 -5.14 2.31 -15.34
CA PRO A 167 -4.87 1.05 -14.65
C PRO A 167 -3.38 0.74 -14.55
N THR A 168 -2.61 1.01 -15.61
CA THR A 168 -1.21 0.55 -15.73
C THR A 168 -0.15 1.66 -15.69
N PHE A 169 -0.54 2.93 -15.86
CA PHE A 169 0.44 4.03 -16.02
C PHE A 169 1.31 4.18 -14.77
N ARG A 170 0.70 4.12 -13.59
CA ARG A 170 1.36 4.20 -12.28
C ARG A 170 2.48 3.18 -12.14
N PHE A 171 2.24 1.94 -12.56
CA PHE A 171 3.22 0.86 -12.48
C PHE A 171 4.36 1.06 -13.47
N VAL A 172 4.07 1.47 -14.71
CA VAL A 172 5.10 1.75 -15.72
C VAL A 172 5.96 2.95 -15.31
N ALA A 173 5.35 4.02 -14.85
CA ALA A 173 6.04 5.20 -14.34
C ALA A 173 6.95 4.87 -13.16
N PHE A 174 6.43 4.13 -12.17
CA PHE A 174 7.18 3.69 -11.00
C PHE A 174 8.35 2.77 -11.37
N ASN A 175 8.11 1.77 -12.22
CA ASN A 175 9.17 0.87 -12.69
C ASN A 175 10.27 1.61 -13.45
N THR A 176 9.90 2.60 -14.26
CA THR A 176 10.86 3.45 -14.98
C THR A 176 11.71 4.28 -14.02
N LEU A 177 11.08 4.86 -13.00
CA LEU A 177 11.78 5.59 -11.93
C LEU A 177 12.74 4.68 -11.16
N MET A 178 12.30 3.49 -10.73
CA MET A 178 13.13 2.52 -10.02
C MET A 178 14.33 2.06 -10.84
N ARG A 179 14.13 1.77 -12.13
CA ARG A 179 15.23 1.41 -13.05
C ARG A 179 16.23 2.55 -13.23
N SER A 180 15.75 3.79 -13.33
CA SER A 180 16.62 4.97 -13.42
C SER A 180 17.48 5.13 -12.16
N GLN A 181 16.88 4.99 -10.97
CA GLN A 181 17.59 5.04 -9.71
C GLN A 181 18.61 3.91 -9.56
N ALA A 182 18.26 2.68 -9.94
CA ALA A 182 19.18 1.54 -9.93
C ALA A 182 20.39 1.80 -10.84
N ARG A 183 20.17 2.27 -12.07
CA ARG A 183 21.26 2.62 -13.02
C ARG A 183 22.18 3.71 -12.47
N ALA A 184 21.62 4.75 -11.86
CA ALA A 184 22.42 5.82 -11.26
C ALA A 184 23.32 5.29 -10.14
N ARG A 185 22.80 4.37 -9.31
CA ARG A 185 23.56 3.72 -8.23
C ARG A 185 24.64 2.77 -8.75
N SER A 186 24.33 1.95 -9.75
CA SER A 186 25.34 1.09 -10.39
C SER A 186 26.48 1.90 -11.00
N LYS A 187 26.18 3.03 -11.66
CA LYS A 187 27.20 3.95 -12.19
C LYS A 187 28.09 4.55 -11.09
N PHE A 188 27.55 4.82 -9.90
CA PHE A 188 28.34 5.30 -8.77
C PHE A 188 29.29 4.22 -8.23
N PHE A 189 28.80 2.98 -8.11
CA PHE A 189 29.61 1.86 -7.64
C PHE A 189 30.78 1.54 -8.57
N VAL A 190 30.51 1.50 -9.89
CA VAL A 190 31.56 1.31 -10.92
C VAL A 190 32.62 2.42 -10.85
N LYS A 191 32.21 3.68 -10.60
CA LYS A 191 33.14 4.81 -10.47
C LYS A 191 33.97 4.80 -9.18
N GLN A 192 33.45 4.27 -8.07
CA GLN A 192 34.24 4.12 -6.83
C GLN A 192 35.27 2.97 -6.94
N HIS A 193 35.01 1.97 -7.78
CA HIS A 193 35.93 0.86 -8.05
C HIS A 193 37.01 1.18 -9.11
N ASP A 194 36.95 2.35 -9.76
CA ASP A 194 37.77 2.74 -10.91
C ASP A 194 39.20 3.22 -10.55
N GLY A 195 39.66 2.97 -9.32
CA GLY A 195 41.01 3.35 -8.90
C GLY A 195 42.07 2.26 -9.12
N THR A 196 41.70 0.98 -9.05
CA THR A 196 42.71 -0.10 -8.91
C THR A 196 42.36 -1.46 -9.52
N ARG A 197 41.17 -1.69 -10.11
CA ARG A 197 40.80 -3.01 -10.68
C ARG A 197 39.95 -2.89 -11.94
N GLU A 198 40.10 -3.87 -12.85
CA GLU A 198 39.32 -3.96 -14.08
C GLU A 198 37.80 -4.08 -13.81
N PRO A 199 36.95 -3.50 -14.67
CA PRO A 199 35.50 -3.55 -14.51
C PRO A 199 34.97 -5.00 -14.60
N LEU A 200 34.20 -5.42 -13.59
CA LEU A 200 33.58 -6.75 -13.52
C LEU A 200 32.57 -6.98 -14.66
N THR A 201 32.63 -8.14 -15.30
CA THR A 201 31.71 -8.54 -16.38
C THR A 201 30.39 -9.09 -15.84
N ARG A 202 29.36 -9.15 -16.69
CA ARG A 202 28.03 -9.69 -16.35
C ARG A 202 28.12 -11.13 -15.87
N GLU A 203 28.95 -11.94 -16.51
CA GLU A 203 29.18 -13.34 -16.16
C GLU A 203 29.80 -13.46 -14.78
N GLN A 204 30.75 -12.58 -14.44
CA GLN A 204 31.36 -12.55 -13.09
C GLN A 204 30.35 -12.14 -12.01
N LEU A 205 29.45 -11.21 -12.31
CA LEU A 205 28.35 -10.82 -11.39
C LEU A 205 27.32 -11.94 -11.19
N LEU A 206 26.96 -12.66 -12.24
CA LEU A 206 26.04 -13.80 -12.14
C LEU A 206 26.66 -14.96 -11.36
N GLN A 207 27.94 -15.24 -11.61
CA GLN A 207 28.67 -16.30 -10.92
C GLN A 207 28.87 -15.97 -9.44
N ALA A 208 29.09 -14.70 -9.10
CA ALA A 208 29.12 -14.20 -7.73
C ALA A 208 27.75 -14.34 -7.03
N LEU A 209 26.64 -14.06 -7.74
CA LEU A 209 25.28 -14.24 -7.21
C LEU A 209 24.91 -15.72 -7.00
N GLU A 210 25.43 -16.64 -7.81
CA GLU A 210 25.24 -18.09 -7.65
C GLU A 210 26.07 -18.70 -6.50
N HIS A 211 27.16 -18.06 -6.09
CA HIS A 211 28.05 -18.51 -5.02
C HIS A 211 27.99 -17.54 -3.82
N SER A 212 26.88 -17.60 -3.07
CA SER A 212 26.46 -16.64 -2.03
C SER A 212 27.35 -16.53 -0.77
N GLU A 213 28.52 -17.18 -0.73
CA GLU A 213 29.48 -17.09 0.37
C GLU A 213 30.62 -16.09 0.10
N ASP A 214 30.70 -15.53 -1.11
CA ASP A 214 31.69 -14.51 -1.46
C ASP A 214 31.35 -13.15 -0.82
N PRO A 215 32.25 -12.54 -0.02
CA PRO A 215 32.03 -11.23 0.60
C PRO A 215 31.62 -10.11 -0.37
N GLU A 216 32.09 -10.14 -1.62
CA GLU A 216 31.73 -9.16 -2.66
C GLU A 216 30.30 -9.37 -3.20
N ALA A 217 29.89 -10.62 -3.41
CA ALA A 217 28.50 -10.98 -3.76
C ALA A 217 27.53 -10.57 -2.64
N GLN A 218 27.94 -10.83 -1.39
CA GLN A 218 27.16 -10.46 -0.22
C GLN A 218 27.02 -8.94 -0.11
N ALA A 219 28.08 -8.15 -0.34
CA ALA A 219 28.01 -6.69 -0.37
C ALA A 219 27.05 -6.15 -1.45
N LEU A 220 26.97 -6.81 -2.60
CA LEU A 220 26.03 -6.45 -3.68
C LEU A 220 24.58 -6.82 -3.34
N ILE A 221 24.32 -8.04 -2.84
CA ILE A 221 23.00 -8.48 -2.34
C ILE A 221 22.51 -7.60 -1.18
N ASN A 222 23.43 -7.22 -0.30
CA ASN A 222 23.24 -6.30 0.81
C ASN A 222 22.82 -4.91 0.32
N SER A 223 23.42 -4.41 -0.77
CA SER A 223 23.05 -3.12 -1.36
C SER A 223 21.64 -3.07 -1.96
N ILE A 224 21.03 -4.24 -2.24
CA ILE A 224 19.67 -4.39 -2.79
C ILE A 224 18.63 -4.60 -1.67
N THR A 225 19.03 -5.23 -0.55
CA THR A 225 18.17 -5.55 0.62
C THR A 225 18.19 -4.50 1.73
N ARG A 226 18.40 -3.22 1.37
CA ARG A 226 18.65 -2.11 2.33
C ARG A 226 17.61 -1.94 3.44
N LYS A 227 16.32 -2.19 3.20
CA LYS A 227 15.28 -2.00 4.24
C LYS A 227 15.54 -2.87 5.49
N ARG A 228 16.02 -4.11 5.29
CA ARG A 228 16.38 -5.00 6.39
C ARG A 228 17.67 -4.55 7.08
N GLN A 229 18.67 -4.15 6.31
CA GLN A 229 19.93 -3.64 6.87
C GLN A 229 19.75 -2.32 7.62
N ASP A 230 18.89 -1.43 7.12
CA ASP A 230 18.52 -0.20 7.80
C ASP A 230 17.92 -0.54 9.17
N LEU A 231 17.05 -1.56 9.25
CA LEU A 231 16.51 -2.00 10.52
C LEU A 231 17.56 -2.63 11.44
N GLU A 232 18.43 -3.48 10.91
CA GLU A 232 19.54 -4.08 11.67
C GLU A 232 20.50 -3.00 12.20
N ALA A 233 20.75 -1.94 11.42
CA ALA A 233 21.55 -0.79 11.84
C ALA A 233 20.85 0.02 12.95
N TYR A 234 19.53 0.24 12.85
CA TYR A 234 18.76 0.87 13.93
C TYR A 234 18.82 0.03 15.21
N ALA A 235 18.59 -1.28 15.11
CA ALA A 235 18.66 -2.20 16.23
C ALA A 235 20.06 -2.22 16.87
N TYR A 236 21.12 -2.13 16.07
CA TYR A 236 22.51 -2.07 16.56
C TYR A 236 22.83 -0.76 17.29
N VAL A 237 22.42 0.39 16.75
CA VAL A 237 22.77 1.71 17.28
C VAL A 237 21.84 2.14 18.44
N LEU A 238 20.55 1.86 18.31
CA LEU A 238 19.51 2.34 19.23
C LEU A 238 19.05 1.26 20.22
N GLY A 239 19.46 0.01 20.03
CA GLY A 239 19.03 -1.12 20.85
C GLY A 239 17.61 -1.58 20.54
N CYS A 240 16.98 -2.24 21.52
CA CYS A 240 15.63 -2.79 21.36
C CYS A 240 14.60 -1.65 21.24
N PRO A 241 13.74 -1.64 20.21
CA PRO A 241 12.63 -0.69 20.14
C PRO A 241 11.69 -0.89 21.35
N GLY A 242 10.89 0.13 21.66
CA GLY A 242 9.90 0.06 22.74
C GLY A 242 8.66 -0.73 22.32
N ALA A 243 8.09 -0.39 21.16
CA ALA A 243 6.91 -1.08 20.64
C ALA A 243 6.91 -1.21 19.12
N PHE A 244 6.27 -2.29 18.69
CA PHE A 244 5.74 -2.45 17.36
C PHE A 244 4.30 -1.96 17.30
N ILE A 245 3.97 -1.17 16.28
CA ILE A 245 2.60 -0.69 16.02
C ILE A 245 2.26 -0.89 14.55
N THR A 246 1.14 -1.56 14.30
CA THR A 246 0.52 -1.64 12.97
C THR A 246 -0.66 -0.69 12.90
N PHE A 247 -0.69 0.12 11.84
CA PHE A 247 -1.79 1.00 11.49
C PHE A 247 -2.52 0.46 10.27
N SER A 248 -3.75 -0.01 10.48
CA SER A 248 -4.59 -0.51 9.39
C SER A 248 -5.47 0.60 8.82
N PRO A 249 -5.84 0.54 7.53
CA PRO A 249 -6.75 1.50 6.93
C PRO A 249 -8.21 1.19 7.30
N ALA A 250 -9.02 2.24 7.51
CA ALA A 250 -10.49 2.16 7.43
C ALA A 250 -10.98 3.09 6.31
N ASP A 251 -10.35 2.95 5.15
CA ASP A 251 -10.52 3.80 3.97
C ASP A 251 -11.93 3.75 3.37
N LEU A 252 -12.73 2.72 3.62
CA LEU A 252 -14.16 2.69 3.28
C LEU A 252 -15.02 3.66 4.11
N HIS A 253 -14.53 4.09 5.27
CA HIS A 253 -15.34 4.78 6.28
C HIS A 253 -14.86 6.19 6.57
N TRP A 254 -13.56 6.47 6.47
CA TRP A 254 -13.02 7.74 6.93
C TRP A 254 -13.57 8.96 6.19
N ARG A 255 -14.40 9.73 6.90
CA ARG A 255 -14.85 11.05 6.44
C ARG A 255 -13.67 11.95 6.01
N SER A 256 -12.57 11.89 6.76
CA SER A 256 -11.34 12.65 6.45
C SER A 256 -10.68 12.27 5.13
N LEU A 257 -10.95 11.07 4.59
CA LEU A 257 -10.53 10.67 3.25
C LEU A 257 -11.53 11.20 2.21
N TYR A 258 -12.82 10.92 2.41
CA TYR A 258 -13.84 11.22 1.41
C TYR A 258 -14.06 12.70 1.16
N GLN A 259 -13.71 13.59 2.10
CA GLN A 259 -13.70 15.04 1.84
C GLN A 259 -12.77 15.46 0.70
N HIS A 260 -11.79 14.62 0.34
CA HIS A 260 -10.86 14.82 -0.78
C HIS A 260 -11.29 14.06 -2.05
N MET A 261 -12.32 13.22 -1.98
CA MET A 261 -12.83 12.45 -3.11
C MET A 261 -13.87 13.23 -3.90
N PRO A 262 -14.04 12.97 -5.21
CA PRO A 262 -15.19 13.48 -5.93
C PRO A 262 -16.48 12.93 -5.32
N ARG A 263 -17.61 13.63 -5.51
CA ARG A 263 -18.93 13.24 -4.99
C ARG A 263 -19.01 13.18 -3.45
N TYR A 264 -18.14 13.89 -2.72
CA TYR A 264 -18.19 13.96 -1.25
C TYR A 264 -19.56 14.39 -0.70
N GLY A 265 -20.22 15.37 -1.34
CA GLY A 265 -21.55 15.81 -0.91
C GLY A 265 -22.62 14.72 -1.00
N GLU A 266 -22.51 13.82 -1.99
CA GLU A 266 -23.38 12.65 -2.12
C GLU A 266 -23.04 11.60 -1.06
N TRP A 267 -21.75 11.31 -0.87
CA TRP A 267 -21.26 10.41 0.17
C TRP A 267 -21.75 10.80 1.58
N LEU A 268 -21.80 12.10 1.85
CA LEU A 268 -22.27 12.64 3.13
C LEU A 268 -23.76 12.42 3.37
N ARG A 269 -24.58 12.47 2.32
CA ARG A 269 -26.05 12.30 2.40
C ARG A 269 -26.51 10.85 2.27
N ALA A 270 -25.66 9.99 1.72
CA ALA A 270 -25.94 8.57 1.52
C ALA A 270 -26.19 7.83 2.84
N SER A 271 -27.09 6.85 2.80
CA SER A 271 -27.25 5.83 3.84
C SER A 271 -25.97 4.96 3.96
N GLU A 272 -25.82 4.17 5.03
CA GLU A 272 -24.59 3.35 5.20
C GLU A 272 -24.34 2.36 4.04
N PRO A 273 -25.33 1.61 3.53
CA PRO A 273 -25.12 0.72 2.38
C PRO A 273 -24.71 1.47 1.10
N GLU A 274 -25.42 2.55 0.76
CA GLU A 274 -25.12 3.39 -0.41
C GLU A 274 -23.73 4.03 -0.29
N ARG A 275 -23.40 4.53 0.90
CA ARG A 275 -22.10 5.11 1.21
C ARG A 275 -21.00 4.08 1.00
N MET A 276 -21.20 2.84 1.45
CA MET A 276 -20.20 1.78 1.31
C MET A 276 -20.01 1.35 -0.16
N ALA A 277 -21.08 1.30 -0.96
CA ALA A 277 -20.99 1.07 -2.40
C ALA A 277 -20.23 2.21 -3.12
N LEU A 278 -20.58 3.47 -2.81
CA LEU A 278 -19.90 4.65 -3.33
C LEU A 278 -18.44 4.70 -2.91
N SER A 279 -18.14 4.35 -1.65
CA SER A 279 -16.80 4.24 -1.10
C SER A 279 -15.92 3.30 -1.93
N ARG A 280 -16.39 2.09 -2.24
CA ARG A 280 -15.67 1.12 -3.08
C ARG A 280 -15.41 1.65 -4.48
N TYR A 281 -16.42 2.26 -5.10
CA TYR A 281 -16.27 2.88 -6.41
C TYR A 281 -15.21 3.98 -6.41
N LEU A 282 -15.28 4.91 -5.45
CA LEU A 282 -14.37 6.05 -5.37
C LEU A 282 -12.92 5.64 -5.09
N LEU A 283 -12.69 4.62 -4.26
CA LEU A 283 -11.35 4.09 -3.99
C LEU A 283 -10.72 3.50 -5.26
N ARG A 284 -11.47 2.67 -6.01
CA ARG A 284 -10.99 2.11 -7.29
C ARG A 284 -10.68 3.19 -8.32
N GLN A 285 -11.51 4.22 -8.37
CA GLN A 285 -11.34 5.31 -9.33
C GLN A 285 -10.30 6.35 -8.89
N ASN A 286 -9.92 6.41 -7.62
CA ASN A 286 -8.98 7.43 -7.12
C ASN A 286 -7.98 6.86 -6.10
N PRO A 287 -7.24 5.78 -6.45
CA PRO A 287 -6.35 5.09 -5.51
C PRO A 287 -5.19 5.98 -5.03
N HIS A 288 -4.78 6.95 -5.84
CA HIS A 288 -3.75 7.94 -5.50
C HIS A 288 -4.16 8.86 -4.34
N ILE A 289 -5.45 9.24 -4.25
CA ILE A 289 -5.97 10.05 -3.15
C ILE A 289 -5.95 9.24 -1.86
N ALA A 290 -6.39 7.98 -1.91
CA ALA A 290 -6.36 7.06 -0.77
C ALA A 290 -4.94 6.83 -0.26
N ALA A 291 -3.99 6.53 -1.16
CA ALA A 291 -2.59 6.33 -0.80
C ALA A 291 -1.95 7.59 -0.19
N PHE A 292 -2.18 8.76 -0.78
CA PHE A 292 -1.66 10.02 -0.27
C PHE A 292 -2.26 10.40 1.08
N HIS A 293 -3.58 10.23 1.24
CA HIS A 293 -4.27 10.48 2.50
C HIS A 293 -3.73 9.57 3.60
N PHE A 294 -3.61 8.26 3.36
CA PHE A 294 -3.08 7.34 4.35
C PHE A 294 -1.65 7.70 4.76
N HIS A 295 -0.77 7.97 3.78
CA HIS A 295 0.60 8.41 4.05
C HIS A 295 0.63 9.67 4.91
N ARG A 296 -0.12 10.71 4.51
CA ARG A 296 -0.16 11.98 5.23
C ARG A 296 -0.76 11.84 6.62
N ARG A 297 -1.84 11.07 6.76
CA ARG A 297 -2.50 10.75 8.02
C ARG A 297 -1.54 10.05 8.95
N TYR A 298 -0.86 9.00 8.49
CA TYR A 298 0.13 8.26 9.27
C TYR A 298 1.29 9.16 9.73
N CYS A 299 1.91 9.93 8.84
CA CYS A 299 3.03 10.81 9.22
C CYS A 299 2.62 11.82 10.29
N LEU A 300 1.46 12.48 10.11
CA LEU A 300 0.94 13.40 11.11
C LEU A 300 0.62 12.69 12.43
N PHE A 301 0.04 11.50 12.36
CA PHE A 301 -0.30 10.72 13.55
C PHE A 301 0.96 10.31 14.33
N ARG A 302 2.00 9.85 13.64
CA ARG A 302 3.30 9.56 14.24
C ARG A 302 3.90 10.80 14.88
N ASP A 303 4.03 11.88 14.11
CA ASP A 303 4.79 13.06 14.51
C ASP A 303 4.10 13.90 15.60
N VAL A 304 2.77 13.84 15.67
CA VAL A 304 1.99 14.56 16.68
C VAL A 304 1.56 13.65 17.82
N VAL A 305 0.91 12.52 17.52
CA VAL A 305 0.28 11.67 18.54
C VAL A 305 1.31 10.73 19.17
N LEU A 306 2.05 9.96 18.38
CA LEU A 306 2.99 8.97 18.95
C LEU A 306 4.16 9.65 19.66
N ARG A 307 4.77 10.68 19.05
CA ARG A 307 5.84 11.45 19.70
C ARG A 307 5.39 12.03 21.04
N THR A 308 4.20 12.62 21.11
CA THR A 308 3.68 13.17 22.38
C THR A 308 3.30 12.08 23.38
N LYS A 309 2.70 10.98 22.93
CA LYS A 309 2.16 9.94 23.82
C LYS A 309 3.24 9.06 24.44
N PHE A 310 4.28 8.73 23.67
CA PHE A 310 5.31 7.77 24.06
C PHE A 310 6.72 8.34 24.08
N ASN A 311 6.89 9.64 23.84
CA ASN A 311 8.20 10.26 23.72
C ASN A 311 9.08 9.55 22.68
N VAL A 312 8.51 9.30 21.50
CA VAL A 312 9.20 8.63 20.40
C VAL A 312 10.37 9.49 19.92
N THR A 313 11.59 8.95 20.02
CA THR A 313 12.81 9.59 19.51
C THR A 313 13.01 9.22 18.04
N ASP A 314 12.95 7.92 17.74
CA ASP A 314 13.26 7.32 16.46
C ASP A 314 12.23 6.27 16.05
N TYR A 315 12.16 5.98 14.76
CA TYR A 315 11.25 4.98 14.23
C TYR A 315 11.81 4.34 12.95
N TRP A 316 11.38 3.12 12.69
CA TRP A 316 11.54 2.45 11.41
C TRP A 316 10.19 1.92 10.96
N ASP A 317 9.82 2.13 9.70
CA ASP A 317 8.52 1.69 9.19
C ASP A 317 8.55 1.15 7.76
N ARG A 318 7.55 0.32 7.45
CA ARG A 318 7.28 -0.18 6.11
C ARG A 318 5.79 -0.09 5.79
N TYR A 319 5.50 0.14 4.52
CA TYR A 319 4.16 -0.02 3.99
C TYR A 319 3.98 -1.44 3.48
N GLU A 320 2.85 -2.04 3.80
CA GLU A 320 2.43 -3.35 3.31
C GLU A 320 1.06 -3.21 2.65
N TRP A 321 0.93 -3.66 1.39
CA TRP A 321 -0.33 -3.66 0.68
C TRP A 321 -0.92 -5.05 0.74
N GLN A 322 -2.08 -5.18 1.40
CA GLN A 322 -2.85 -6.42 1.44
C GLN A 322 -3.82 -6.49 0.24
N GLY A 323 -4.43 -7.65 0.00
CA GLY A 323 -5.16 -7.98 -1.24
C GLY A 323 -6.19 -6.95 -1.75
N ARG A 324 -6.76 -6.11 -0.89
CA ARG A 324 -7.69 -5.03 -1.30
C ARG A 324 -7.01 -3.79 -1.88
N GLY A 325 -5.68 -3.76 -1.93
CA GLY A 325 -4.88 -2.63 -2.41
C GLY A 325 -4.75 -1.48 -1.41
N SER A 326 -5.21 -1.66 -0.16
CA SER A 326 -5.12 -0.65 0.89
C SER A 326 -3.82 -0.80 1.69
N PRO A 327 -3.10 0.33 1.95
CA PRO A 327 -1.83 0.27 2.66
C PRO A 327 -2.03 0.07 4.17
N HIS A 328 -1.21 -0.78 4.75
CA HIS A 328 -0.92 -0.86 6.18
C HIS A 328 0.44 -0.22 6.43
N ASN A 329 0.64 0.33 7.62
CA ASN A 329 1.97 0.71 8.07
C ASN A 329 2.37 -0.15 9.26
N HIS A 330 3.52 -0.80 9.15
CA HIS A 330 4.14 -1.56 10.22
C HIS A 330 5.36 -0.79 10.70
N GLY A 331 5.34 -0.35 11.96
CA GLY A 331 6.37 0.51 12.52
C GLY A 331 6.96 -0.01 13.82
N LEU A 332 8.26 0.17 13.99
CA LEU A 332 9.01 0.01 15.23
C LEU A 332 9.38 1.39 15.76
N TYR A 333 9.16 1.62 17.05
CA TYR A 333 9.33 2.93 17.67
C TYR A 333 10.25 2.85 18.88
N TRP A 334 11.30 3.68 18.90
CA TRP A 334 12.18 3.87 20.04
C TRP A 334 11.66 5.03 20.87
N MET A 335 11.65 4.83 22.19
CA MET A 335 10.99 5.70 23.14
C MET A 335 12.00 6.09 24.22
N GLU A 336 12.14 7.37 24.47
CA GLU A 336 12.98 7.84 25.57
C GLU A 336 12.31 7.48 26.91
N ASN A 337 13.08 6.90 27.83
CA ASN A 337 12.63 6.39 29.13
C ASN A 337 11.54 5.28 29.06
N GLY A 338 11.46 4.55 27.94
CA GLY A 338 10.59 3.37 27.82
C GLY A 338 11.06 2.19 28.70
N PRO A 339 10.17 1.23 29.04
CA PRO A 339 10.56 0.03 29.77
C PRO A 339 11.63 -0.75 29.02
N VAL A 340 12.75 -1.03 29.67
CA VAL A 340 13.85 -1.79 29.08
C VAL A 340 13.40 -3.24 28.91
N ALA A 341 13.68 -3.83 27.75
CA ALA A 341 13.38 -5.23 27.44
C ALA A 341 14.26 -6.25 28.20
N ASP A 342 15.06 -5.80 29.17
CA ASP A 342 15.87 -6.67 30.02
C ASP A 342 15.04 -7.22 31.19
N MET A 343 14.49 -8.41 30.95
CA MET A 343 13.51 -9.08 31.82
C MET A 343 14.09 -10.37 32.44
N GLY A 344 15.33 -10.29 32.92
CA GLY A 344 16.10 -11.43 33.44
C GLY A 344 15.42 -12.18 34.60
N ASP A 345 14.71 -11.46 35.48
CA ASP A 345 13.99 -12.03 36.62
C ASP A 345 12.47 -11.73 36.60
N GLU A 346 11.75 -12.32 37.55
CA GLU A 346 10.30 -12.20 37.64
C GLU A 346 9.85 -10.77 38.01
N ALA A 347 10.59 -10.08 38.87
CA ALA A 347 10.27 -8.71 39.28
C ALA A 347 10.41 -7.73 38.10
N ALA A 348 11.42 -7.90 37.25
CA ALA A 348 11.63 -7.14 36.03
C ALA A 348 10.51 -7.40 35.00
N ARG A 349 10.11 -8.68 34.83
CA ARG A 349 8.97 -9.06 33.98
C ARG A 349 7.67 -8.41 34.44
N ASP A 350 7.44 -8.43 35.74
CA ASP A 350 6.28 -7.82 36.39
C ASP A 350 6.25 -6.30 36.25
N LEU A 351 7.40 -5.64 36.41
CA LEU A 351 7.53 -4.21 36.20
C LEU A 351 7.28 -3.84 34.72
N PHE A 352 7.84 -4.59 33.79
CA PHE A 352 7.60 -4.43 32.36
C PHE A 352 6.12 -4.58 32.02
N ALA A 353 5.49 -5.66 32.51
CA ALA A 353 4.08 -5.93 32.33
C ALA A 353 3.18 -4.83 32.89
N ARG A 354 3.44 -4.37 34.12
CA ARG A 354 2.68 -3.29 34.74
C ARG A 354 2.82 -1.99 33.95
N THR A 355 4.04 -1.64 33.56
CA THR A 355 4.29 -0.38 32.84
C THR A 355 3.58 -0.35 31.49
N TRP A 356 3.72 -1.41 30.68
CA TRP A 356 3.00 -1.52 29.42
C TRP A 356 1.49 -1.72 29.59
N GLY A 357 1.05 -2.34 30.68
CA GLY A 357 -0.36 -2.51 31.03
C GLY A 357 -1.12 -1.18 31.25
N PHE A 358 -0.43 -0.09 31.60
CA PHE A 358 -1.03 1.26 31.61
C PHE A 358 -1.31 1.80 30.22
N HIS A 359 -0.58 1.33 29.20
CA HIS A 359 -0.66 1.85 27.85
C HIS A 359 -1.45 0.94 26.91
N ILE A 360 -1.45 -0.37 27.14
CA ILE A 360 -2.00 -1.36 26.22
C ILE A 360 -3.00 -2.21 26.97
N THR A 361 -4.16 -2.38 26.35
CA THR A 361 -5.27 -3.15 26.90
C THR A 361 -5.93 -4.02 25.82
N ALA A 362 -6.62 -5.07 26.25
CA ALA A 362 -7.64 -5.77 25.49
C ALA A 362 -8.97 -5.82 26.27
N ILE A 363 -9.18 -4.84 27.16
CA ILE A 363 -10.44 -4.64 27.87
C ILE A 363 -11.43 -3.94 26.93
N ASN A 364 -12.50 -4.64 26.59
CA ASN A 364 -13.67 -4.08 25.95
C ASN A 364 -14.52 -3.36 27.03
N PRO A 365 -14.79 -2.05 26.90
CA PRO A 365 -15.63 -1.34 27.88
C PRO A 365 -17.06 -1.90 27.97
N GLU A 366 -17.58 -2.45 26.87
CA GLU A 366 -18.90 -3.10 26.83
C GLU A 366 -18.82 -4.38 25.96
N PRO A 367 -18.36 -5.53 26.52
CA PRO A 367 -18.18 -6.77 25.77
C PRO A 367 -19.48 -7.37 25.23
N SER A 368 -20.59 -7.10 25.92
CA SER A 368 -21.94 -7.54 25.54
C SER A 368 -22.66 -6.53 24.63
N ARG A 369 -21.98 -5.48 24.17
CA ARG A 369 -22.59 -4.46 23.30
C ARG A 369 -23.09 -5.08 22.01
N THR A 370 -24.39 -4.98 21.78
CA THR A 370 -25.02 -5.11 20.46
C THR A 370 -25.14 -3.71 19.86
N MET A 371 -24.84 -3.56 18.56
CA MET A 371 -25.01 -2.28 17.88
C MET A 371 -26.49 -1.90 17.93
N PRO A 372 -26.87 -0.79 18.61
CA PRO A 372 -28.26 -0.33 18.65
C PRO A 372 -28.78 -0.01 17.26
N GLN A 373 -30.09 -0.24 17.04
CA GLN A 373 -30.73 0.12 15.79
C GLN A 373 -30.65 1.65 15.58
N GLY A 374 -30.17 2.07 14.41
CA GLY A 374 -29.97 3.48 14.07
C GLY A 374 -28.64 4.08 14.53
N GLU A 375 -27.80 3.32 15.24
CA GLU A 375 -26.44 3.74 15.54
C GLU A 375 -25.58 3.71 14.26
N GLY A 376 -25.18 4.89 13.79
CA GLY A 376 -24.32 5.01 12.61
C GLY A 376 -22.90 4.51 12.87
N ASN A 377 -22.17 4.24 11.78
CA ASN A 377 -20.79 3.79 11.85
C ASN A 377 -19.85 4.82 12.55
N PRO A 378 -19.24 4.48 13.69
CA PRO A 378 -18.41 5.41 14.47
C PRO A 378 -17.12 5.83 13.75
N LEU A 379 -16.73 5.15 12.67
CA LEU A 379 -15.54 5.49 11.87
C LEU A 379 -15.84 6.53 10.77
N SER A 380 -17.13 6.82 10.52
CA SER A 380 -17.59 7.72 9.46
C SER A 380 -17.98 9.12 9.95
N VAL A 381 -17.90 9.36 11.25
CA VAL A 381 -18.25 10.65 11.87
C VAL A 381 -17.13 11.68 11.70
N ASP A 382 -17.45 12.95 11.93
CA ASP A 382 -16.43 13.99 12.07
C ASP A 382 -15.68 13.78 13.38
N PRO A 383 -14.36 13.47 13.37
CA PRO A 383 -13.62 13.23 14.60
C PRO A 383 -13.59 14.43 15.54
N LEU A 384 -13.65 15.66 15.02
CA LEU A 384 -13.56 16.90 15.80
C LEU A 384 -14.92 17.34 16.36
N GLY A 385 -16.02 16.88 15.76
CA GLY A 385 -17.39 17.22 16.18
C GLY A 385 -17.96 16.26 17.24
N VAL A 386 -17.16 15.31 17.73
CA VAL A 386 -17.61 14.28 18.67
C VAL A 386 -16.66 14.23 19.85
N GLU A 387 -17.20 14.15 21.07
CA GLU A 387 -16.40 14.04 22.29
C GLU A 387 -15.64 12.71 22.40
N MET A 388 -14.57 12.70 23.19
CA MET A 388 -13.79 11.49 23.49
C MET A 388 -14.30 10.88 24.81
N THR A 389 -15.17 9.88 24.71
CA THR A 389 -15.80 9.22 25.85
C THR A 389 -15.54 7.71 25.85
N PHE A 390 -15.77 7.05 27.00
CA PHE A 390 -15.71 5.58 27.08
C PHE A 390 -16.75 4.90 26.18
N LEU A 391 -17.93 5.50 26.01
CA LEU A 391 -18.93 5.04 25.07
C LEU A 391 -18.37 5.06 23.63
N ARG A 392 -17.70 6.14 23.23
CA ARG A 392 -17.09 6.21 21.90
C ARG A 392 -15.97 5.20 21.71
N LEU A 393 -15.13 5.02 22.73
CA LEU A 393 -14.11 3.97 22.71
C LEU A 393 -14.77 2.60 22.49
N SER A 394 -15.83 2.29 23.25
CA SER A 394 -16.62 1.06 23.12
C SER A 394 -17.14 0.86 21.70
N GLN A 395 -17.75 1.89 21.11
CA GLN A 395 -18.25 1.86 19.73
C GLN A 395 -17.16 1.50 18.72
N ILE A 396 -16.00 2.14 18.82
CA ILE A 396 -14.88 1.94 17.89
C ILE A 396 -14.28 0.54 18.05
N VAL A 397 -13.95 0.12 19.29
CA VAL A 397 -13.30 -1.17 19.51
C VAL A 397 -14.21 -2.34 19.14
N ASN A 398 -15.51 -2.25 19.40
CA ASN A 398 -16.48 -3.25 18.97
C ASN A 398 -16.68 -3.27 17.45
N ARG A 399 -16.46 -2.14 16.76
CA ARG A 399 -16.57 -2.07 15.30
C ARG A 399 -15.35 -2.64 14.58
N CYS A 400 -14.13 -2.30 15.01
CA CYS A 400 -12.93 -2.60 14.23
C CYS A 400 -11.77 -3.27 14.99
N GLN A 401 -11.83 -3.43 16.31
CA GLN A 401 -10.72 -4.01 17.08
C GLN A 401 -10.92 -5.49 17.44
N ARG A 402 -12.17 -5.95 17.49
CA ARG A 402 -12.51 -7.36 17.71
C ARG A 402 -12.16 -8.20 16.48
N HIS A 403 -11.38 -9.24 16.69
CA HIS A 403 -11.01 -10.22 15.68
C HIS A 403 -12.24 -11.03 15.25
N ARG A 404 -12.38 -11.22 13.95
CA ARG A 404 -13.33 -12.15 13.35
C ARG A 404 -12.53 -13.14 12.52
N CYS A 405 -12.63 -14.42 12.86
CA CYS A 405 -11.91 -15.43 12.13
C CYS A 405 -12.46 -15.54 10.70
N ASN A 406 -11.58 -15.65 9.72
CA ASN A 406 -11.89 -15.93 8.32
C ASN A 406 -11.09 -17.16 7.87
N THR A 407 -11.75 -18.06 7.14
CA THR A 407 -11.18 -19.25 6.51
C THR A 407 -10.09 -18.95 5.49
N ALA A 408 -10.18 -17.81 4.78
CA ALA A 408 -9.21 -17.43 3.76
C ALA A 408 -7.89 -16.88 4.32
N TYR A 409 -7.89 -16.33 5.54
CA TYR A 409 -6.74 -15.58 6.05
C TYR A 409 -6.14 -16.14 7.34
N CYS A 410 -6.96 -16.37 8.36
CA CYS A 410 -6.45 -16.65 9.70
C CYS A 410 -6.69 -18.07 10.19
N LEU A 411 -7.74 -18.77 9.75
CA LEU A 411 -7.96 -20.15 10.15
C LEU A 411 -7.05 -21.08 9.35
N ARG A 412 -6.24 -21.87 10.05
CA ARG A 412 -5.34 -22.88 9.49
C ARG A 412 -5.71 -24.26 10.00
N VAL A 413 -5.47 -25.29 9.21
CA VAL A 413 -5.66 -26.68 9.65
C VAL A 413 -4.57 -27.02 10.67
N ARG A 414 -4.96 -27.65 11.78
CA ARG A 414 -4.05 -28.05 12.85
C ARG A 414 -3.14 -29.19 12.37
N LYS A 415 -1.82 -28.96 12.36
CA LYS A 415 -0.83 -30.01 12.06
C LYS A 415 -0.73 -30.99 13.24
N ARG A 416 -0.69 -32.30 12.96
CA ARG A 416 -0.43 -33.31 14.00
C ARG A 416 1.01 -33.19 14.49
N SER A 417 1.25 -33.51 15.75
CA SER A 417 2.48 -33.29 16.52
C SER A 417 3.78 -33.95 15.97
N GLY A 418 3.73 -34.64 14.83
CA GLY A 418 4.88 -35.26 14.17
C GLY A 418 5.58 -34.40 13.11
N ASP A 419 4.92 -33.37 12.57
CA ASP A 419 5.37 -32.68 11.34
C ASP A 419 5.97 -31.28 11.58
N LEU A 420 6.50 -31.04 12.79
CA LEU A 420 7.03 -29.74 13.23
C LEU A 420 8.43 -29.39 12.66
N ALA A 421 8.97 -30.20 11.76
CA ALA A 421 10.22 -29.93 11.08
C ALA A 421 9.94 -29.56 9.61
N ASN A 422 10.18 -28.29 9.27
CA ASN A 422 10.24 -27.68 7.92
C ASN A 422 9.07 -26.74 7.59
N ASP A 423 9.26 -25.46 7.92
CA ASP A 423 8.35 -24.35 7.62
C ASP A 423 8.24 -24.00 6.11
N MET A 424 8.97 -24.69 5.23
CA MET A 424 8.93 -24.45 3.77
C MET A 424 8.00 -25.40 2.99
N GLU A 425 7.49 -26.47 3.62
CA GLU A 425 6.66 -27.49 2.96
C GLU A 425 5.20 -27.46 3.45
N GLY A 426 4.78 -26.34 4.05
CA GLY A 426 3.50 -26.23 4.76
C GLY A 426 2.25 -26.27 3.89
N ALA A 427 2.32 -25.78 2.65
CA ALA A 427 1.14 -25.70 1.78
C ALA A 427 0.64 -27.10 1.34
N ALA A 428 1.54 -28.06 1.11
CA ALA A 428 1.17 -29.41 0.69
C ALA A 428 0.50 -30.22 1.83
N ALA A 429 1.03 -30.09 3.05
CA ALA A 429 0.46 -30.72 4.25
C ALA A 429 -0.93 -30.16 4.59
N ASP A 430 -1.14 -28.85 4.38
CA ASP A 430 -2.44 -28.21 4.60
C ASP A 430 -3.49 -28.71 3.59
N ILE A 431 -3.10 -29.00 2.34
CA ILE A 431 -3.98 -29.60 1.31
C ILE A 431 -4.36 -31.04 1.69
N GLU A 432 -3.41 -31.85 2.16
CA GLU A 432 -3.67 -33.25 2.55
C GLU A 432 -4.54 -33.33 3.81
N ALA A 433 -4.33 -32.44 4.78
CA ALA A 433 -5.15 -32.34 5.99
C ALA A 433 -6.54 -31.72 5.72
N ALA A 434 -6.68 -30.84 4.72
CA ALA A 434 -7.96 -30.29 4.28
C ALA A 434 -8.88 -31.33 3.60
N ASN A 435 -8.33 -32.46 3.13
CA ASN A 435 -9.10 -33.58 2.57
C ASN A 435 -9.75 -34.48 3.64
N VAL A 436 -9.52 -34.22 4.93
CA VAL A 436 -10.25 -34.86 6.04
C VAL A 436 -11.65 -34.24 6.11
N ALA A 437 -12.69 -35.06 6.36
CA ALA A 437 -14.08 -34.64 6.32
C ALA A 437 -14.47 -33.51 7.31
N ASP A 438 -13.64 -33.24 8.34
CA ASP A 438 -13.78 -32.11 9.25
C ASP A 438 -12.43 -31.84 9.98
N PRO A 439 -11.53 -31.01 9.40
CA PRO A 439 -10.23 -30.75 10.01
C PRO A 439 -10.36 -29.75 11.16
N GLU A 440 -9.80 -30.07 12.34
CA GLU A 440 -9.64 -29.09 13.42
C GLU A 440 -8.87 -27.87 12.91
N ARG A 441 -9.49 -26.69 12.97
CA ARG A 441 -8.86 -25.43 12.56
C ARG A 441 -8.48 -24.60 13.77
N GLU A 442 -7.31 -23.96 13.71
CA GLU A 442 -6.85 -22.98 14.69
C GLU A 442 -6.62 -21.62 14.04
N CYS A 443 -6.83 -20.55 14.79
CA CYS A 443 -6.50 -19.22 14.31
C CYS A 443 -4.98 -19.00 14.42
N ARG A 444 -4.34 -18.62 13.31
CA ARG A 444 -2.93 -18.18 13.21
C ARG A 444 -2.55 -17.14 14.26
N PHE A 445 -3.50 -16.30 14.68
CA PHE A 445 -3.29 -15.23 15.67
C PHE A 445 -3.66 -15.65 17.11
N ASN A 446 -3.92 -16.94 17.31
CA ASN A 446 -4.26 -17.61 18.58
C ASN A 446 -5.56 -17.08 19.20
N PHE A 447 -6.57 -16.75 18.39
CA PHE A 447 -7.92 -16.46 18.86
C PHE A 447 -8.76 -17.74 19.00
N PRO A 448 -9.64 -17.84 20.01
CA PRO A 448 -9.84 -16.89 21.12
C PRO A 448 -8.66 -16.90 22.11
N ARG A 449 -8.27 -15.72 22.61
CA ARG A 449 -7.19 -15.57 23.61
C ARG A 449 -7.75 -15.67 25.02
N ALA A 450 -6.98 -16.27 25.93
CA ALA A 450 -7.36 -16.45 27.33
C ALA A 450 -7.57 -15.11 28.04
N LEU A 451 -8.64 -15.02 28.84
CA LEU A 451 -8.94 -13.84 29.66
C LEU A 451 -7.88 -13.65 30.75
N ARG A 452 -7.61 -12.39 31.11
CA ARG A 452 -6.63 -12.03 32.14
C ARG A 452 -7.04 -10.74 32.84
N GLU A 453 -6.98 -10.73 34.16
CA GLU A 453 -7.29 -9.52 34.94
C GLU A 453 -6.16 -8.48 34.85
N LEU A 454 -4.91 -8.94 34.86
CA LEU A 454 -3.71 -8.10 34.83
C LEU A 454 -2.84 -8.42 33.62
N ALA A 455 -2.14 -7.39 33.13
CA ALA A 455 -1.11 -7.56 32.12
C ALA A 455 0.05 -8.39 32.67
N ALA A 456 0.70 -9.16 31.79
CA ALA A 456 1.79 -10.04 32.17
C ALA A 456 2.74 -10.29 31.00
N VAL A 457 3.96 -10.70 31.35
CA VAL A 457 4.95 -11.19 30.38
C VAL A 457 5.01 -12.71 30.52
N ILE A 458 4.68 -13.43 29.44
CA ILE A 458 4.63 -14.89 29.42
C ILE A 458 5.51 -15.49 28.34
N ARG A 459 5.99 -16.70 28.58
CA ARG A 459 6.64 -17.52 27.55
C ARG A 459 5.59 -18.48 26.99
N LYS A 460 5.27 -18.37 25.70
CA LYS A 460 4.35 -19.32 25.04
C LYS A 460 5.10 -20.59 24.67
N GLU A 461 4.40 -21.71 24.68
CA GLU A 461 4.92 -22.99 24.20
C GLU A 461 5.41 -22.85 22.75
N GLY A 462 6.58 -23.42 22.45
CA GLY A 462 7.23 -23.28 21.14
C GLY A 462 7.93 -21.93 20.89
N LYS A 463 7.87 -20.96 21.81
CA LYS A 463 8.57 -19.67 21.67
C LYS A 463 9.80 -19.55 22.57
N SER A 464 10.92 -19.17 21.97
CA SER A 464 12.18 -18.91 22.68
C SER A 464 12.19 -17.58 23.44
N TYR A 465 11.23 -16.69 23.15
CA TYR A 465 11.15 -15.34 23.70
C TYR A 465 9.87 -15.10 24.51
N TYR A 466 9.92 -14.10 25.38
CA TYR A 466 8.79 -13.64 26.17
C TYR A 466 7.83 -12.78 25.34
N ILE A 467 6.54 -12.81 25.66
CA ILE A 467 5.49 -12.02 25.01
C ILE A 467 4.70 -11.27 26.08
N PHE A 468 4.41 -10.01 25.79
CA PHE A 468 3.46 -9.22 26.57
C PHE A 468 2.01 -9.60 26.22
N GLU A 469 1.21 -9.89 27.23
CA GLU A 469 -0.24 -10.05 27.13
C GLU A 469 -0.91 -9.02 28.04
N ALA A 470 -1.83 -8.23 27.46
CA ALA A 470 -2.55 -7.21 28.20
C ALA A 470 -3.67 -7.81 29.06
N ALA A 471 -4.20 -7.01 30.00
CA ALA A 471 -5.48 -7.31 30.65
C ALA A 471 -6.59 -7.42 29.60
N ARG A 472 -7.47 -8.42 29.76
CA ARG A 472 -8.41 -8.89 28.74
C ARG A 472 -9.68 -9.48 29.36
N ASN A 473 -10.82 -8.89 29.01
CA ASN A 473 -12.17 -9.38 29.34
C ASN A 473 -12.93 -9.88 28.10
N ASP A 474 -12.37 -9.68 26.90
CA ASP A 474 -12.94 -10.11 25.63
C ASP A 474 -11.89 -10.95 24.88
N SER A 475 -12.20 -12.24 24.71
CA SER A 475 -11.28 -13.21 24.13
C SER A 475 -10.98 -12.94 22.65
N LEU A 476 -11.78 -12.12 21.97
CA LEU A 476 -11.61 -11.73 20.58
C LEU A 476 -10.97 -10.35 20.41
N MET A 477 -10.68 -9.61 21.48
CA MET A 477 -10.19 -8.23 21.38
C MET A 477 -8.69 -8.16 21.06
N ASN A 478 -8.26 -7.56 19.95
CA ASN A 478 -6.82 -7.34 19.76
C ASN A 478 -6.26 -6.33 20.78
N HIS A 479 -4.95 -6.36 21.02
CA HIS A 479 -4.30 -5.33 21.84
C HIS A 479 -4.48 -3.95 21.20
N PHE A 480 -4.82 -2.95 22.00
CA PHE A 480 -4.91 -1.57 21.55
C PHE A 480 -4.48 -0.60 22.64
N ASN A 481 -4.08 0.60 22.22
CA ASN A 481 -4.00 1.76 23.11
C ASN A 481 -5.28 2.60 22.94
N PRO A 482 -6.01 2.92 24.03
CA PRO A 482 -7.27 3.67 23.94
C PRO A 482 -7.15 5.02 23.24
N ALA A 483 -6.10 5.78 23.50
CA ALA A 483 -5.89 7.10 22.88
C ALA A 483 -5.54 6.98 21.40
N ILE A 484 -4.71 5.99 21.03
CA ILE A 484 -4.36 5.75 19.63
C ILE A 484 -5.61 5.37 18.83
N ILE A 485 -6.41 4.41 19.30
CA ILE A 485 -7.56 3.94 18.52
C ILE A 485 -8.64 5.01 18.37
N LEU A 486 -8.85 5.85 19.40
CA LEU A 486 -9.76 7.00 19.34
C LEU A 486 -9.32 8.04 18.30
N GLY A 487 -8.02 8.26 18.12
CA GLY A 487 -7.50 9.18 17.11
C GLY A 487 -7.38 8.55 15.72
N TRP A 488 -6.96 7.29 15.64
CA TRP A 488 -6.69 6.59 14.39
C TRP A 488 -7.97 6.14 13.69
N LEU A 489 -9.02 5.79 14.45
CA LEU A 489 -10.33 5.37 13.94
C LEU A 489 -10.25 4.20 12.96
N ALA A 490 -9.43 3.21 13.26
CA ALA A 490 -9.37 1.94 12.56
C ALA A 490 -8.72 0.89 13.47
N ASN A 491 -8.70 -0.35 13.00
CA ASN A 491 -7.94 -1.40 13.65
C ASN A 491 -6.46 -0.99 13.79
N ILE A 492 -5.90 -1.24 14.97
CA ILE A 492 -4.46 -1.14 15.22
C ILE A 492 -3.98 -2.44 15.86
N ASP A 493 -2.70 -2.74 15.71
CA ASP A 493 -2.03 -3.69 16.59
C ASP A 493 -0.90 -2.96 17.30
N ILE A 494 -0.74 -3.21 18.60
CA ILE A 494 0.36 -2.66 19.39
C ILE A 494 0.91 -3.75 20.30
N SER A 495 2.21 -3.99 20.19
CA SER A 495 2.91 -5.00 20.97
C SER A 495 4.25 -4.44 21.46
N PRO A 496 4.51 -4.45 22.78
CA PRO A 496 5.82 -4.13 23.31
C PRO A 496 6.88 -5.08 22.76
N CYS A 497 8.03 -4.55 22.39
CA CYS A 497 9.15 -5.38 22.01
C CYS A 497 9.84 -5.89 23.27
N THR A 498 9.92 -7.22 23.40
CA THR A 498 10.40 -7.91 24.59
C THR A 498 11.85 -8.37 24.48
N SER A 499 12.44 -8.33 23.29
CA SER A 499 13.86 -8.54 23.03
C SER A 499 14.24 -8.10 21.62
N LEU A 500 15.54 -7.86 21.41
CA LEU A 500 16.10 -7.52 20.09
C LEU A 500 15.90 -8.65 19.07
N SER A 501 15.92 -9.91 19.52
CA SER A 501 15.73 -11.10 18.67
C SER A 501 14.34 -11.17 18.02
N VAL A 502 13.37 -10.42 18.52
CA VAL A 502 12.00 -10.41 17.99
C VAL A 502 11.85 -9.34 16.88
N VAL A 503 12.78 -8.39 16.77
CA VAL A 503 12.76 -7.32 15.77
C VAL A 503 12.76 -7.85 14.33
N PRO A 504 13.62 -8.82 13.94
CA PRO A 504 13.58 -9.37 12.58
C PRO A 504 12.30 -10.15 12.27
N ALA A 505 11.75 -10.87 13.25
CA ALA A 505 10.51 -11.66 13.10
C ALA A 505 9.25 -10.79 13.01
N ILE A 506 9.30 -9.56 13.55
CA ILE A 506 8.25 -8.56 13.41
C ILE A 506 8.34 -7.85 12.04
N ALA A 507 9.54 -7.78 11.46
CA ALA A 507 9.82 -7.06 10.24
C ALA A 507 9.87 -7.92 8.97
N SER A 508 9.73 -9.25 9.09
CA SER A 508 9.44 -10.20 8.01
C SER A 508 7.93 -10.25 7.79
#